data_AF-A0A525IQM6-F1
#
_entry.id   AF-A0A525IQM6-F1
#
_cell.length_a   1.000
_cell.length_b   1.000
_cell.length_c   1.000
_cell.angle_alpha   90.00
_cell.angle_beta   90.00
_cell.angle_gamma   90.00
#
_symmetry.space_group_name_H-M   'P 1'
#
loop_
_entity.id
_entity.type
_entity.pdbx_description
1 polymer ?
#
loop_
_entity_poly.entity_id
_entity_poly.type
_entity_poly.pdbx_seq_one_letter_code
_entity_poly.pdbx_strand_id
1 'polypeptide(L)'
;MAATQGASRISPVNEKLYHQSNLLGDWKGSFSNNHQAVEFKVVSISGSTAQIEYTHNGHTERGTATVDQNFITFGNVSIATRDGKKAALEFSFGTAKQDASLNKAAAPATDQNPLIGSWIGSTDKQTASFQVLSINGRDAQVRYTIDGQSGQGVGDVVNNAVIFGKVLLSVTDGLNGKVTFPAPGKTLSLSVKKFTPKTA
;
A
#
# COMPACT_ATOMS: atom_id res chain seq x y z
N MET A 1 -30.37 -21.84 -6.21
CA MET A 1 -28.89 -21.99 -6.12
C MET A 1 -28.31 -20.59 -6.03
N ALA A 2 -27.77 -20.21 -4.88
CA ALA A 2 -27.27 -18.86 -4.62
C ALA A 2 -25.79 -18.78 -5.03
N ALA A 3 -25.47 -17.87 -5.95
CA ALA A 3 -24.10 -17.58 -6.35
C ALA A 3 -23.36 -16.87 -5.20
N THR A 4 -22.30 -17.49 -4.70
CA THR A 4 -21.33 -16.91 -3.77
C THR A 4 -20.65 -15.73 -4.45
N GLN A 5 -21.10 -14.50 -4.14
CA GLN A 5 -20.36 -13.28 -4.44
C GLN A 5 -19.01 -13.35 -3.73
N GLY A 6 -17.94 -13.56 -4.49
CA GLY A 6 -16.58 -13.46 -4.00
C GLY A 6 -16.35 -12.04 -3.48
N ALA A 7 -16.19 -11.91 -2.15
CA ALA A 7 -15.72 -10.70 -1.53
C ALA A 7 -14.37 -10.34 -2.16
N SER A 8 -14.34 -9.28 -2.97
CA SER A 8 -13.14 -8.82 -3.66
C SER A 8 -12.15 -8.32 -2.60
N ARG A 9 -11.19 -9.16 -2.23
CA ARG A 9 -10.05 -8.77 -1.38
C ARG A 9 -9.12 -7.90 -2.20
N ILE A 10 -9.22 -6.59 -2.04
CA ILE A 10 -8.27 -5.63 -2.58
C ILE A 10 -7.06 -5.60 -1.63
N SER A 11 -5.86 -5.89 -2.14
CA SER A 11 -4.62 -5.75 -1.37
C SER A 11 -4.23 -4.26 -1.26
N PRO A 12 -3.47 -3.85 -0.22
CA PRO A 12 -3.11 -2.45 0.07
C PRO A 12 -2.47 -1.68 -1.10
N VAL A 13 -1.92 -2.45 -2.02
CA VAL A 13 -1.30 -2.09 -3.29
C VAL A 13 -2.23 -1.36 -4.24
N ASN A 14 -3.45 -1.88 -4.39
CA ASN A 14 -4.39 -1.46 -5.42
C ASN A 14 -5.23 -0.25 -5.00
N GLU A 15 -5.20 0.13 -3.72
CA GLU A 15 -5.88 1.33 -3.22
C GLU A 15 -5.22 2.63 -3.69
N LYS A 16 -3.92 2.62 -4.02
CA LYS A 16 -3.15 3.82 -4.41
C LYS A 16 -3.56 4.43 -5.77
N LEU A 17 -4.27 3.67 -6.61
CA LEU A 17 -4.71 4.09 -7.94
C LEU A 17 -6.14 4.67 -7.99
N TYR A 18 -6.94 4.55 -6.91
CA TYR A 18 -8.41 4.75 -6.95
C TYR A 18 -8.97 5.70 -5.88
N HIS A 19 -8.25 6.79 -5.55
CA HIS A 19 -8.62 7.75 -4.49
C HIS A 19 -8.55 7.15 -3.08
N GLN A 20 -7.32 6.93 -2.60
CA GLN A 20 -7.06 6.60 -1.19
C GLN A 20 -7.73 7.64 -0.29
N SER A 21 -8.56 7.18 0.64
CA SER A 21 -9.02 8.04 1.74
C SER A 21 -7.78 8.64 2.42
N ASN A 22 -7.82 9.96 2.66
CA ASN A 22 -6.76 10.70 3.32
C ASN A 22 -6.36 10.09 4.68
N LEU A 23 -7.24 9.27 5.25
CA LEU A 23 -7.09 8.54 6.51
C LEU A 23 -6.10 7.38 6.47
N LEU A 24 -5.77 6.80 5.30
CA LEU A 24 -4.88 5.63 5.25
C LEU A 24 -3.47 5.98 5.73
N GLY A 25 -2.87 5.14 6.57
CA GLY A 25 -1.50 5.29 7.09
C GLY A 25 -1.41 5.46 8.60
N ASP A 26 -0.22 5.81 9.06
CA ASP A 26 0.12 5.91 10.49
C ASP A 26 -0.06 7.35 11.00
N TRP A 27 -0.80 7.51 12.09
CA TRP A 27 -1.09 8.80 12.72
C TRP A 27 -0.55 8.83 14.14
N LYS A 28 0.20 9.88 14.50
CA LYS A 28 0.88 9.98 15.79
C LYS A 28 0.65 11.32 16.44
N GLY A 29 0.45 11.32 17.75
CA GLY A 29 0.32 12.52 18.56
C GLY A 29 0.28 12.19 20.05
N SER A 30 -0.26 13.11 20.82
CA SER A 30 -0.50 12.95 22.25
C SER A 30 -1.90 13.47 22.60
N PHE A 31 -2.55 12.87 23.58
CA PHE A 31 -3.81 13.39 24.12
C PHE A 31 -3.61 14.78 24.71
N SER A 32 -4.56 15.68 24.45
CA SER A 32 -4.52 17.09 24.84
C SER A 32 -4.50 17.28 26.37
N ASN A 33 -5.09 16.37 27.13
CA ASN A 33 -5.31 16.54 28.57
C ASN A 33 -4.17 16.01 29.46
N ASN A 34 -3.44 14.97 29.02
CA ASN A 34 -2.45 14.29 29.85
C ASN A 34 -1.11 14.04 29.13
N HIS A 35 -0.98 14.51 27.89
CA HIS A 35 0.20 14.38 27.03
C HIS A 35 0.65 12.93 26.79
N GLN A 36 -0.17 11.92 27.11
CA GLN A 36 0.14 10.54 26.81
C GLN A 36 0.15 10.32 25.30
N ALA A 37 1.16 9.60 24.83
CA ALA A 37 1.31 9.28 23.41
C ALA A 37 0.15 8.41 22.93
N VAL A 38 -0.33 8.71 21.73
CA VAL A 38 -1.38 7.97 21.05
C VAL A 38 -0.99 7.79 19.58
N GLU A 39 -1.21 6.58 19.08
CA GLU A 39 -0.96 6.20 17.69
C GLU A 39 -2.20 5.52 17.12
N PHE A 40 -2.63 5.95 15.93
CA PHE A 40 -3.74 5.35 15.21
C PHE A 40 -3.25 5.00 13.82
N LYS A 41 -3.22 3.71 13.49
CA LYS A 41 -2.76 3.17 12.22
C LYS A 41 -3.95 2.63 11.44
N VAL A 42 -4.14 3.14 10.23
CA VAL A 42 -5.13 2.63 9.28
C VAL A 42 -4.39 1.76 8.27
N VAL A 43 -4.57 0.44 8.41
CA VAL A 43 -3.84 -0.59 7.65
C VAL A 43 -4.43 -0.78 6.25
N SER A 44 -5.76 -0.79 6.14
CA SER A 44 -6.47 -0.89 4.86
C SER A 44 -7.89 -0.34 4.98
N ILE A 45 -8.50 0.06 3.86
CA ILE A 45 -9.89 0.52 3.79
C ILE A 45 -10.61 -0.18 2.63
N SER A 46 -11.60 -1.01 2.96
CA SER A 46 -12.45 -1.68 1.98
C SER A 46 -13.90 -1.23 2.15
N GLY A 47 -14.37 -0.36 1.25
CA GLY A 47 -15.71 0.21 1.31
C GLY A 47 -15.95 0.97 2.62
N SER A 48 -16.96 0.56 3.38
CA SER A 48 -17.30 1.15 4.69
C SER A 48 -16.57 0.50 5.87
N THR A 49 -15.50 -0.26 5.62
CA THR A 49 -14.74 -0.97 6.66
C THR A 49 -13.25 -0.68 6.57
N ALA A 50 -12.57 -0.61 7.71
CA ALA A 50 -11.12 -0.45 7.79
C ALA A 50 -10.50 -1.47 8.74
N GLN A 51 -9.27 -1.91 8.44
CA GLN A 51 -8.43 -2.59 9.44
C GLN A 51 -7.54 -1.56 10.12
N ILE A 52 -7.50 -1.58 11.44
CA ILE A 52 -6.77 -0.58 12.21
C ILE A 52 -5.91 -1.22 13.30
N GLU A 53 -4.87 -0.48 13.71
CA GLU A 53 -4.18 -0.68 14.99
C GLU A 53 -4.24 0.64 15.78
N TYR A 54 -4.70 0.58 17.02
CA TYR A 54 -4.83 1.74 17.88
C TYR A 54 -4.00 1.53 19.14
N THR A 55 -2.99 2.37 19.36
CA THR A 55 -2.11 2.30 20.52
C THR A 55 -2.33 3.49 21.43
N HIS A 56 -2.67 3.23 22.69
CA HIS A 56 -2.82 4.23 23.73
C HIS A 56 -2.40 3.63 25.08
N ASN A 57 -1.84 4.45 25.98
CA ASN A 57 -1.48 4.04 27.33
C ASN A 57 -0.58 2.77 27.40
N GLY A 58 0.25 2.54 26.38
CA GLY A 58 1.11 1.35 26.29
C GLY A 58 0.40 0.07 25.82
N HIS A 59 -0.88 0.14 25.44
CA HIS A 59 -1.65 -0.97 24.90
C HIS A 59 -1.98 -0.74 23.44
N THR A 60 -1.97 -1.82 22.64
CA THR A 60 -2.37 -1.80 21.23
C THR A 60 -3.59 -2.68 21.03
N GLU A 61 -4.67 -2.07 20.55
CA GLU A 61 -5.89 -2.74 20.13
C GLU A 61 -5.88 -2.87 18.60
N ARG A 62 -6.40 -3.98 18.08
CA ARG A 62 -6.48 -4.22 16.63
C ARG A 62 -7.88 -4.71 16.28
N GLY A 63 -8.38 -4.29 15.13
CA GLY A 63 -9.64 -4.82 14.66
C GLY A 63 -10.20 -4.11 13.45
N THR A 64 -11.50 -4.35 13.24
CA THR A 64 -12.26 -3.77 12.14
C THR A 64 -12.99 -2.52 12.62
N ALA A 65 -12.82 -1.43 11.89
CA ALA A 65 -13.47 -0.15 12.12
C ALA A 65 -14.48 0.15 11.01
N THR A 66 -15.43 1.04 11.29
CA THR A 66 -16.38 1.54 10.29
C THR A 66 -15.82 2.81 9.66
N VAL A 67 -15.99 2.97 8.35
CA VAL A 67 -15.55 4.13 7.59
C VAL A 67 -16.75 4.86 7.02
N ASP A 68 -16.81 6.16 7.26
CA ASP A 68 -17.76 7.08 6.63
C ASP A 68 -17.00 8.30 6.10
N GLN A 69 -16.83 8.36 4.78
CA GLN A 69 -16.08 9.41 4.08
C GLN A 69 -14.67 9.65 4.66
N ASN A 70 -14.53 10.73 5.44
CA ASN A 70 -13.28 11.20 6.05
C ASN A 70 -13.20 10.85 7.54
N PHE A 71 -14.06 9.95 8.01
CA PHE A 71 -14.21 9.55 9.39
C PHE A 71 -14.04 8.04 9.54
N ILE A 72 -13.31 7.60 10.57
CA ILE A 72 -13.23 6.19 10.98
C ILE A 72 -13.66 6.09 12.43
N THR A 73 -14.49 5.09 12.73
CA THR A 73 -14.92 4.77 14.10
C THR A 73 -14.50 3.35 14.46
N PHE A 74 -13.76 3.22 15.55
CA PHE A 74 -13.28 1.96 16.11
C PHE A 74 -13.59 1.91 17.61
N GLY A 75 -14.61 1.14 18.00
CA GLY A 75 -15.07 1.10 19.39
C GLY A 75 -15.44 2.50 19.90
N ASN A 76 -14.76 2.95 20.94
CA ASN A 76 -14.94 4.26 21.57
C ASN A 76 -14.08 5.38 20.94
N VAL A 77 -13.36 5.08 19.87
CA VAL A 77 -12.41 5.98 19.22
C VAL A 77 -12.95 6.38 17.87
N SER A 78 -12.78 7.66 17.53
CA SER A 78 -12.98 8.15 16.18
C SER A 78 -11.80 9.00 15.71
N ILE A 79 -11.52 8.94 14.43
CA ILE A 79 -10.48 9.76 13.78
C ILE A 79 -11.02 10.39 12.51
N ALA A 80 -10.68 11.66 12.31
CA ALA A 80 -11.08 12.42 11.12
C ALA A 80 -9.92 13.25 10.58
N THR A 81 -9.80 13.34 9.25
CA THR A 81 -8.83 14.21 8.59
C THR A 81 -9.45 14.95 7.42
N ARG A 82 -9.12 16.24 7.28
CA ARG A 82 -9.56 17.05 6.13
C ARG A 82 -8.52 17.09 5.02
N ASP A 83 -7.24 17.11 5.37
CA ASP A 83 -6.13 17.42 4.46
C ASP A 83 -5.15 16.25 4.26
N GLY A 84 -5.34 15.13 4.97
CA GLY A 84 -4.42 14.00 4.93
C GLY A 84 -3.04 14.29 5.54
N LYS A 85 -2.89 15.38 6.30
CA LYS A 85 -1.65 15.75 7.00
C LYS A 85 -1.85 15.83 8.50
N LYS A 86 -3.01 16.32 8.93
CA LYS A 86 -3.42 16.36 10.34
C LYS A 86 -4.73 15.64 10.52
N ALA A 87 -4.89 14.96 11.64
CA ALA A 87 -6.14 14.33 12.03
C ALA A 87 -6.53 14.73 13.45
N ALA A 88 -7.82 14.84 13.69
CA ALA A 88 -8.38 14.89 15.03
C ALA A 88 -8.76 13.48 15.43
N LEU A 89 -8.37 13.06 16.63
CA LEU A 89 -8.82 11.83 17.25
C LEU A 89 -9.65 12.18 18.48
N GLU A 90 -10.81 11.56 18.64
CA GLU A 90 -11.65 11.64 19.83
C GLU A 90 -11.87 10.23 20.40
N PHE A 91 -11.58 10.06 21.68
CA PHE A 91 -12.00 8.93 22.48
C PHE A 91 -13.16 9.35 23.39
N SER A 92 -14.24 8.57 23.43
CA SER A 92 -15.38 8.81 24.32
C SER A 92 -15.89 7.53 24.96
N PHE A 93 -15.93 7.49 26.29
CA PHE A 93 -16.51 6.39 27.07
C PHE A 93 -17.34 6.95 28.22
N GLY A 94 -18.66 6.76 28.17
CA GLY A 94 -19.59 7.38 29.12
C GLY A 94 -19.49 8.91 29.07
N THR A 95 -19.16 9.55 30.19
CA THR A 95 -18.93 11.01 30.27
C THR A 95 -17.47 11.41 30.06
N ALA A 96 -16.54 10.44 29.99
CA ALA A 96 -15.13 10.72 29.76
C ALA A 96 -14.89 10.98 28.27
N LYS A 97 -14.15 12.06 27.99
CA LYS A 97 -13.71 12.43 26.64
C LYS A 97 -12.22 12.77 26.64
N GLN A 98 -11.52 12.34 25.60
CA GLN A 98 -10.16 12.76 25.32
C GLN A 98 -10.02 13.05 23.84
N ASP A 99 -9.33 14.12 23.51
CA ASP A 99 -9.02 14.51 22.15
C ASP A 99 -7.50 14.52 21.94
N ALA A 100 -7.09 14.30 20.69
CA ALA A 100 -5.70 14.42 20.27
C ALA A 100 -5.61 15.03 18.87
N SER A 101 -4.61 15.88 18.67
CA SER A 101 -4.19 16.32 17.35
C SER A 101 -3.05 15.42 16.87
N LEU A 102 -3.30 14.67 15.80
CA LEU A 102 -2.36 13.72 15.23
C LEU A 102 -1.74 14.32 13.97
N ASN A 103 -0.44 14.12 13.82
CA ASN A 103 0.22 14.33 12.55
C ASN A 103 0.31 13.00 11.82
N LYS A 104 0.13 13.03 10.50
CA LYS A 104 0.43 11.87 9.69
C LYS A 104 1.92 11.61 9.81
N ALA A 105 2.28 10.44 10.32
CA ALA A 105 3.67 10.04 10.32
C ALA A 105 4.14 10.03 8.86
N ALA A 106 5.38 10.47 8.64
CA ALA A 106 6.01 10.23 7.36
C ALA A 106 5.89 8.73 7.10
N ALA A 107 5.29 8.37 5.97
CA ALA A 107 5.19 6.99 5.57
C ALA A 107 6.59 6.39 5.75
N PRO A 108 6.75 5.28 6.50
CA PRO A 108 8.06 4.64 6.58
C PRO A 108 8.55 4.47 5.14
N ALA A 109 9.86 4.60 4.89
CA ALA A 109 10.41 4.50 3.53
C ALA A 109 10.05 3.19 2.79
N THR A 110 9.39 2.26 3.49
CA THR A 110 8.84 0.98 3.06
C THR A 110 7.34 0.97 2.71
N ASP A 111 6.59 2.09 2.74
CA ASP A 111 5.22 2.21 2.17
C ASP A 111 5.23 2.54 0.67
N GLN A 112 6.26 2.04 -0.01
CA GLN A 112 6.35 2.08 -1.46
C GLN A 112 5.24 1.21 -2.04
N ASN A 113 4.52 1.73 -3.05
CA ASN A 113 3.66 0.90 -3.90
C ASN A 113 4.46 -0.39 -4.19
N PRO A 114 3.93 -1.59 -3.92
CA PRO A 114 4.74 -2.80 -4.00
C PRO A 114 5.42 -2.96 -5.34
N LEU A 115 4.86 -2.41 -6.43
CA LEU A 115 5.45 -2.40 -7.76
C LEU A 115 6.78 -1.64 -7.78
N ILE A 116 6.88 -0.53 -7.04
CA ILE A 116 8.10 0.28 -6.88
C ILE A 116 9.20 -0.57 -6.25
N GLY A 117 10.33 -0.63 -6.93
CA GLY A 117 11.48 -1.43 -6.55
C GLY A 117 12.08 -2.16 -7.74
N SER A 118 13.14 -2.92 -7.45
CA SER A 118 13.83 -3.73 -8.45
C SER A 118 13.37 -5.17 -8.35
N TRP A 119 13.02 -5.76 -9.48
CA TRP A 119 12.55 -7.13 -9.61
C TRP A 119 13.54 -7.91 -10.44
N ILE A 120 14.04 -9.02 -9.90
CA ILE A 120 15.11 -9.79 -10.53
C ILE A 120 14.72 -11.25 -10.53
N GLY A 121 14.94 -11.92 -11.66
CA GLY A 121 14.77 -13.35 -11.79
C GLY A 121 15.69 -13.91 -12.85
N SER A 122 16.04 -15.18 -12.67
CA SER A 122 16.84 -15.92 -13.62
C SER A 122 16.42 -17.38 -13.66
N THR A 123 16.70 -17.99 -14.80
CA THR A 123 16.77 -19.45 -14.99
C THR A 123 18.11 -19.75 -15.63
N ASP A 124 18.40 -21.02 -15.89
CA ASP A 124 19.61 -21.47 -16.57
C ASP A 124 19.77 -20.88 -18.00
N LYS A 125 18.69 -20.31 -18.57
CA LYS A 125 18.65 -19.84 -19.96
C LYS A 125 18.33 -18.36 -20.10
N GLN A 126 17.76 -17.73 -19.08
CA GLN A 126 17.16 -16.40 -19.17
C GLN A 126 17.41 -15.59 -17.91
N THR A 127 17.55 -14.28 -18.08
CA THR A 127 17.63 -13.30 -17.00
C THR A 127 16.68 -12.15 -17.28
N ALA A 128 15.98 -11.70 -16.24
CA ALA A 128 15.19 -10.48 -16.31
C ALA A 128 15.42 -9.63 -15.07
N SER A 129 15.68 -8.35 -15.30
CA SER A 129 15.55 -7.29 -14.32
C SER A 129 14.48 -6.31 -14.78
N PHE A 130 13.59 -5.91 -13.88
CA PHE A 130 12.59 -4.89 -14.13
C PHE A 130 12.54 -3.98 -12.93
N GLN A 131 12.72 -2.69 -13.12
CA GLN A 131 12.72 -1.71 -12.06
C GLN A 131 11.64 -0.68 -12.29
N VAL A 132 10.81 -0.49 -11.27
CA VAL A 132 9.84 0.59 -11.20
C VAL A 132 10.43 1.65 -10.27
N LEU A 133 10.78 2.81 -10.83
CA LEU A 133 11.47 3.89 -10.13
C LEU A 133 10.48 4.75 -9.35
N SER A 134 9.36 5.08 -9.97
CA SER A 134 8.28 5.87 -9.38
C SER A 134 6.96 5.57 -10.08
N ILE A 135 5.85 5.86 -9.40
CA ILE A 135 4.50 5.78 -9.95
C ILE A 135 3.79 7.09 -9.62
N ASN A 136 3.18 7.72 -10.64
CA ASN A 136 2.31 8.88 -10.51
C ASN A 136 0.98 8.60 -11.24
N GLY A 137 -0.07 8.31 -10.48
CA GLY A 137 -1.33 7.85 -11.06
C GLY A 137 -1.14 6.54 -11.84
N ARG A 138 -1.44 6.54 -13.14
CA ARG A 138 -1.23 5.41 -14.04
C ARG A 138 0.16 5.39 -14.70
N ASP A 139 0.95 6.43 -14.53
CA ASP A 139 2.25 6.53 -15.18
C ASP A 139 3.34 5.96 -14.27
N ALA A 140 4.08 4.96 -14.75
CA ALA A 140 5.22 4.38 -14.05
C ALA A 140 6.53 4.69 -14.77
N GLN A 141 7.48 5.31 -14.08
CA GLN A 141 8.84 5.43 -14.59
C GLN A 141 9.56 4.09 -14.41
N VAL A 142 9.98 3.48 -15.51
CA VAL A 142 10.55 2.12 -15.49
C VAL A 142 11.85 2.02 -16.27
N ARG A 143 12.61 0.99 -15.92
CA ARG A 143 13.69 0.44 -16.75
C ARG A 143 13.73 -1.08 -16.61
N TYR A 144 14.09 -1.78 -17.66
CA TYR A 144 14.25 -3.23 -17.63
C TYR A 144 15.50 -3.66 -18.38
N THR A 145 16.01 -4.83 -18.05
CA THR A 145 17.01 -5.58 -18.82
C THR A 145 16.59 -7.03 -18.90
N ILE A 146 16.38 -7.56 -20.12
CA ILE A 146 16.02 -8.96 -20.35
C ILE A 146 17.04 -9.54 -21.33
N ASP A 147 17.76 -10.58 -20.92
CA ASP A 147 18.80 -11.23 -21.72
C ASP A 147 19.77 -10.23 -22.38
N GLY A 148 20.18 -9.20 -21.62
CA GLY A 148 21.08 -8.13 -22.05
C GLY A 148 20.43 -7.00 -22.86
N GLN A 149 19.18 -7.14 -23.30
CA GLN A 149 18.42 -6.08 -23.97
C GLN A 149 17.76 -5.17 -22.94
N SER A 150 18.00 -3.86 -23.04
CA SER A 150 17.48 -2.89 -22.07
C SER A 150 16.49 -1.91 -22.68
N GLY A 151 15.53 -1.46 -21.87
CA GLY A 151 14.58 -0.41 -22.23
C GLY A 151 14.24 0.43 -21.01
N GLN A 152 13.92 1.71 -21.22
CA GLN A 152 13.50 2.63 -20.16
C GLN A 152 12.47 3.63 -20.69
N GLY A 153 11.60 4.12 -19.82
CA GLY A 153 10.59 5.11 -20.18
C GLY A 153 9.40 5.10 -19.23
N VAL A 154 8.27 5.61 -19.73
CA VAL A 154 7.00 5.64 -19.00
C VAL A 154 6.15 4.46 -19.45
N GLY A 155 5.77 3.61 -18.50
CA GLY A 155 4.82 2.52 -18.69
C GLY A 155 3.49 2.79 -17.99
N ASP A 156 2.49 1.96 -18.27
CA ASP A 156 1.15 2.06 -17.72
C ASP A 156 0.98 1.11 -16.52
N VAL A 157 0.45 1.64 -15.42
CA VAL A 157 0.03 0.86 -14.25
C VAL A 157 -1.40 0.39 -14.43
N VAL A 158 -1.57 -0.93 -14.40
CA VAL A 158 -2.88 -1.59 -14.47
C VAL A 158 -2.95 -2.64 -13.36
N ASN A 159 -3.78 -2.38 -12.35
CA ASN A 159 -3.87 -3.23 -11.14
C ASN A 159 -2.47 -3.43 -10.50
N ASN A 160 -2.11 -4.67 -10.20
CA ASN A 160 -0.78 -5.04 -9.71
C ASN A 160 0.23 -5.30 -10.85
N ALA A 161 0.14 -4.56 -11.95
CA ALA A 161 1.05 -4.73 -13.08
C ALA A 161 1.52 -3.40 -13.65
N VAL A 162 2.71 -3.42 -14.25
CA VAL A 162 3.25 -2.33 -15.06
C VAL A 162 3.53 -2.86 -16.46
N ILE A 163 2.97 -2.20 -17.46
CA ILE A 163 3.13 -2.52 -18.87
C ILE A 163 4.01 -1.46 -19.50
N PHE A 164 5.11 -1.87 -20.14
CA PHE A 164 5.98 -0.97 -20.88
C PHE A 164 6.31 -1.57 -22.25
N GLY A 165 5.72 -1.01 -23.30
CA GLY A 165 5.78 -1.57 -24.64
C GLY A 165 5.22 -2.99 -24.67
N LYS A 166 6.07 -3.98 -24.96
CA LYS A 166 5.71 -5.41 -24.98
C LYS A 166 6.12 -6.17 -23.72
N VAL A 167 6.68 -5.48 -22.73
CA VAL A 167 7.16 -6.08 -21.47
C VAL A 167 6.16 -5.76 -20.36
N LEU A 168 5.82 -6.76 -19.55
CA LEU A 168 4.86 -6.65 -18.46
C LEU A 168 5.47 -7.19 -17.19
N LEU A 169 5.50 -6.39 -16.13
CA LEU A 169 5.75 -6.84 -14.76
C LEU A 169 4.39 -7.03 -14.07
N SER A 170 4.15 -8.20 -13.47
CA SER A 170 3.00 -8.47 -12.61
C SER A 170 3.47 -8.86 -11.22
N VAL A 171 2.77 -8.40 -10.19
CA VAL A 171 3.15 -8.61 -8.79
C VAL A 171 1.99 -9.22 -8.03
N THR A 172 2.27 -10.25 -7.24
CA THR A 172 1.22 -10.99 -6.53
C THR A 172 1.04 -10.48 -5.10
N ASP A 173 2.15 -10.30 -4.39
CA ASP A 173 2.17 -10.07 -2.93
C ASP A 173 3.19 -9.00 -2.51
N GLY A 174 3.77 -8.27 -3.48
CA GLY A 174 4.81 -7.27 -3.24
C GLY A 174 6.21 -7.82 -2.96
N LEU A 175 6.38 -9.13 -2.98
CA LEU A 175 7.67 -9.82 -2.86
C LEU A 175 7.98 -10.70 -4.08
N ASN A 176 6.94 -11.29 -4.67
CA ASN A 176 6.99 -12.19 -5.80
C ASN A 176 6.22 -11.60 -7.00
N GLY A 177 6.75 -11.83 -8.19
CA GLY A 177 6.15 -11.36 -9.43
C GLY A 177 6.56 -12.18 -10.64
N LYS A 178 6.09 -11.76 -11.81
CA LYS A 178 6.49 -12.31 -13.11
C LYS A 178 6.76 -11.19 -14.11
N VAL A 179 7.85 -11.31 -14.85
CA VAL A 179 8.13 -10.48 -16.02
C VAL A 179 7.79 -11.28 -17.26
N THR A 180 6.86 -10.77 -18.07
CA THR A 180 6.39 -11.37 -19.32
C THR A 180 6.90 -10.53 -20.49
N PHE A 181 7.49 -11.18 -21.49
CA PHE A 181 8.16 -10.50 -22.60
C PHE A 181 8.14 -11.34 -23.89
N PRO A 182 8.21 -10.70 -25.07
CA PRO A 182 8.29 -11.40 -26.34
C PRO A 182 9.66 -12.05 -26.51
N ALA A 183 9.65 -13.29 -27.00
CA ALA A 183 10.82 -14.05 -27.44
C ALA A 183 10.58 -14.56 -28.88
N PRO A 184 11.61 -15.05 -29.59
CA PRO A 184 11.44 -15.58 -30.93
C PRO A 184 10.33 -16.66 -30.99
N GLY A 185 9.25 -16.36 -31.70
CA GLY A 185 8.11 -17.26 -31.92
C GLY A 185 7.17 -17.49 -30.73
N LYS A 186 7.35 -16.81 -29.59
CA LYS A 186 6.49 -17.00 -28.40
C LYS A 186 6.58 -15.86 -27.38
N THR A 187 5.67 -15.84 -26.43
CA THR A 187 5.78 -15.00 -25.22
C THR A 187 6.30 -15.86 -24.07
N LEU A 188 7.26 -15.35 -23.32
CA LEU A 188 7.81 -16.01 -22.14
C LEU A 188 7.42 -15.27 -20.87
N SER A 189 7.33 -15.98 -19.76
CA SER A 189 7.06 -15.42 -18.44
C SER A 189 8.07 -15.97 -17.45
N LEU A 190 8.87 -15.08 -16.86
CA LEU A 190 9.92 -15.42 -15.91
C LEU A 190 9.50 -14.99 -14.50
N SER A 191 9.57 -15.91 -13.54
CA SER A 191 9.36 -15.58 -12.13
C SER A 191 10.47 -14.66 -11.63
N VAL A 192 10.09 -13.58 -10.95
CA VAL A 192 11.00 -12.59 -10.37
C VAL A 192 10.69 -12.39 -8.90
N LYS A 193 11.70 -11.98 -8.13
CA LYS A 193 11.55 -11.56 -6.74
C LYS A 193 11.95 -10.11 -6.58
N LYS A 194 11.31 -9.42 -5.64
CA LYS A 194 11.70 -8.07 -5.26
C LYS A 194 13.05 -8.10 -4.57
N PHE A 195 13.99 -7.34 -5.10
CA PHE A 195 15.29 -7.17 -4.50
C PHE A 195 15.17 -6.30 -3.25
N THR A 196 15.43 -6.91 -2.10
CA THR A 196 15.62 -6.22 -0.82
C THR A 196 17.12 -6.19 -0.54
N PRO A 197 17.77 -5.02 -0.52
CA PRO A 197 19.15 -4.92 -0.07
C PRO A 197 19.25 -5.50 1.34
N LYS A 198 20.23 -6.37 1.61
CA LYS A 198 20.58 -6.68 2.99
C LYS A 198 21.12 -5.38 3.58
N THR A 199 20.43 -4.85 4.59
CA THR A 199 20.98 -3.77 5.41
C THR A 199 22.27 -4.30 6.01
N ALA A 200 23.38 -3.60 5.75
CA ALA A 200 24.68 -3.90 6.33
C ALA A 200 24.70 -3.59 7.83
#